data_AF-A0A932HX76-F1
#
_entry.id   AF-A0A932HX76-F1
#
_cell.length_a   1.000
_cell.length_b   1.000
_cell.length_c   1.000
_cell.angle_alpha   90.00
_cell.angle_beta   90.00
_cell.angle_gamma   90.00
#
_symmetry.space_group_name_H-M   'P 1'
#
loop_
_entity.id
_entity.type
_entity.pdbx_description
1 polymer ?
#
loop_
_entity_poly.entity_id
_entity_poly.type
_entity_poly.pdbx_seq_one_letter_code
_entity_poly.pdbx_strand_id
1 'polypeptide(L)' 'MAENIFRGVPKKDGGDHPECAPDEIFIGNHHQAGFRELPWKTKRAGNVAYDDRGNPVDDAQFFPVFVKRAEYQQKS' A
#
# COMPACT_ATOMS: atom_id res chain seq x y z
N MET A 1 1.17 -4.27 -28.64
CA MET A 1 1.56 -3.16 -27.73
C MET A 1 0.64 -3.27 -26.54
N ALA A 2 1.16 -3.55 -25.35
CA ALA A 2 0.34 -3.63 -24.14
C ALA A 2 -0.16 -2.21 -23.82
N GLU A 3 -1.48 -2.00 -23.81
CA GLU A 3 -2.06 -0.74 -23.39
C GLU A 3 -1.70 -0.50 -21.94
N ASN A 4 -1.07 0.64 -21.66
CA ASN A 4 -0.69 1.02 -20.31
C ASN A 4 -1.97 1.41 -19.55
N ILE A 5 -2.56 0.43 -18.86
CA ILE A 5 -3.79 0.52 -18.06
C ILE A 5 -3.73 1.55 -16.92
N PHE A 6 -2.56 2.16 -16.70
CA PHE A 6 -2.31 3.13 -15.64
C PHE A 6 -2.28 4.59 -16.12
N ARG A 7 -2.69 4.88 -17.36
CA ARG A 7 -2.86 6.27 -17.84
C ARG A 7 -3.86 7.02 -16.96
N GLY A 8 -3.39 8.00 -16.19
CA GLY A 8 -4.23 8.91 -15.39
C GLY A 8 -4.13 8.70 -13.87
N VAL A 9 -3.29 7.79 -13.40
CA VAL A 9 -3.05 7.64 -11.95
C VAL A 9 -2.11 8.76 -11.49
N PRO A 10 -2.51 9.60 -10.51
CA PRO A 10 -1.70 10.74 -10.08
C PRO A 10 -0.41 10.28 -9.40
N LYS A 11 0.72 10.85 -9.83
CA LYS A 11 2.02 10.74 -9.14
C LYS A 11 1.90 11.33 -7.73
N LYS A 12 2.62 10.74 -6.77
CA LYS A 12 2.53 11.16 -5.37
C LYS A 12 3.86 11.62 -4.79
N ASP A 13 3.81 12.75 -4.08
CA ASP A 13 4.82 13.14 -3.10
C ASP A 13 4.66 12.27 -1.83
N GLY A 14 5.76 11.72 -1.31
CA GLY A 14 5.74 10.68 -0.28
C GLY A 14 4.98 11.04 1.00
N GLY A 15 4.34 10.05 1.62
CA GLY A 15 3.76 10.13 2.97
C GLY A 15 2.40 9.44 3.11
N ASP A 16 1.54 9.56 2.10
CA ASP A 16 0.21 8.95 2.11
C ASP A 16 0.09 7.92 0.96
N HIS A 17 -0.87 7.01 0.97
CA HIS A 17 -1.22 6.21 -0.20
C HIS A 17 -2.60 6.63 -0.69
N PRO A 18 -2.92 6.69 -2.01
CA PRO A 18 -4.25 7.11 -2.48
C PRO A 18 -5.39 6.25 -1.89
N GLU A 19 -5.10 4.98 -1.60
CA GLU A 19 -6.03 4.04 -0.97
C GLU A 19 -6.01 4.05 0.57
N CYS A 20 -5.19 4.90 1.22
CA CYS A 20 -5.10 4.96 2.67
C CYS A 20 -6.32 5.67 3.26
N ALA A 21 -7.02 5.03 4.20
CA ALA A 21 -8.13 5.69 4.90
C ALA A 21 -7.61 6.72 5.93
N PRO A 22 -8.45 7.70 6.35
CA PRO A 22 -8.03 8.73 7.31
C PRO A 22 -7.52 8.19 8.66
N ASP A 23 -8.03 7.02 9.08
CA ASP A 23 -7.66 6.36 10.33
C ASP A 23 -6.64 5.23 10.14
N GLU A 24 -6.01 5.16 8.96
CA GLU A 24 -4.98 4.18 8.63
C GLU A 24 -3.61 4.84 8.43
N ILE A 25 -2.58 4.01 8.45
CA ILE A 25 -1.19 4.34 8.15
C ILE A 25 -0.70 3.36 7.10
N PHE A 26 -0.08 3.88 6.05
CA PHE A 26 0.65 3.08 5.07
C PHE A 26 1.96 2.57 5.68
N ILE A 27 2.11 1.25 5.76
CA ILE A 27 3.30 0.62 6.34
C ILE A 27 4.31 0.15 5.28
N GLY A 28 3.90 0.09 4.01
CA GLY A 28 4.75 -0.32 2.89
C GLY A 28 4.03 -1.25 1.93
N ASN A 29 4.69 -1.55 0.81
CA ASN A 29 4.24 -2.58 -0.12
C ASN A 29 4.78 -3.94 0.33
N HIS A 30 3.94 -4.97 0.27
CA HIS A 30 4.30 -6.32 0.68
C HIS A 30 3.80 -7.36 -0.32
N HIS A 31 4.51 -8.49 -0.36
CA HIS A 31 3.99 -9.71 -0.95
C HIS A 31 3.04 -10.44 0.00
N GLN A 32 2.21 -11.33 -0.56
CA GLN A 32 1.25 -12.12 0.21
C GLN A 32 1.88 -12.88 1.40
N ALA A 33 3.10 -13.41 1.22
CA ALA A 33 3.83 -14.09 2.30
C ALA A 33 4.12 -13.13 3.45
N GLY A 34 4.77 -12.00 3.15
CA GLY A 34 5.10 -10.97 4.15
C GLY A 34 3.86 -10.41 4.84
N PHE A 35 2.76 -10.18 4.11
CA PHE A 35 1.50 -9.70 4.69
C PHE A 35 0.97 -10.62 5.80
N ARG A 36 1.11 -11.94 5.66
CA ARG A 36 0.62 -12.90 6.67
C ARG A 36 1.44 -12.87 7.96
N GLU A 37 2.73 -12.60 7.84
CA GLU A 37 3.67 -12.54 8.97
C GLU A 37 3.57 -11.24 9.77
N LEU A 38 2.94 -10.22 9.20
CA LEU A 38 2.76 -8.93 9.87
C LEU A 38 1.92 -9.08 11.16
N PRO A 39 2.39 -8.55 12.31
CA PRO A 39 1.77 -8.77 13.62
C PRO A 39 0.51 -7.94 13.87
N TRP A 40 0.11 -7.06 12.95
CA TRP A 40 -1.06 -6.19 13.08
C TRP A 40 -2.34 -6.95 12.71
N LYS A 41 -3.37 -6.80 13.53
CA LYS A 41 -4.70 -7.40 13.37
C LYS A 41 -5.57 -6.59 12.41
N THR A 42 -5.40 -5.28 12.40
CA THR A 42 -6.14 -4.32 11.57
C THR A 42 -5.45 -4.04 10.24
N LYS A 43 -4.49 -4.89 9.84
CA LYS A 43 -3.83 -4.77 8.55
C LYS A 43 -4.82 -5.00 7.40
N ARG A 44 -4.72 -4.18 6.36
CA ARG A 44 -5.53 -4.23 5.15
C ARG A 44 -4.63 -4.15 3.92
N ALA A 45 -4.86 -5.04 2.97
CA ALA A 45 -4.25 -4.97 1.65
C ALA A 45 -5.01 -3.95 0.78
N GLY A 46 -4.30 -3.08 0.08
CA GLY A 46 -4.84 -2.29 -1.02
C GLY A 46 -4.68 -3.00 -2.35
N ASN A 47 -4.94 -2.26 -3.42
CA ASN A 47 -5.04 -2.80 -4.76
C ASN A 47 -3.81 -2.48 -5.63
N VAL A 48 -3.29 -1.25 -5.56
CA VAL A 48 -2.23 -0.78 -6.46
C VAL A 48 -1.00 -0.39 -5.66
N ALA A 49 0.10 -1.14 -5.79
CA ALA A 49 1.38 -0.75 -5.23
C ALA A 49 2.07 0.29 -6.12
N TYR A 50 2.78 1.24 -5.50
CA TYR A 50 3.56 2.25 -6.21
C TYR A 50 5.05 2.16 -5.89
N ASP A 51 5.90 2.44 -6.87
CA ASP A 51 7.35 2.59 -6.71
C ASP A 51 7.72 3.92 -6.03
N ASP A 52 9.01 4.13 -5.79
CA ASP A 52 9.59 5.35 -5.20
C ASP A 52 9.38 6.61 -6.06
N ARG A 53 9.03 6.45 -7.34
CA ARG A 53 8.73 7.52 -8.30
C ARG A 53 7.22 7.74 -8.44
N GLY A 54 6.40 7.04 -7.67
CA GLY A 54 4.95 7.09 -7.70
C GLY A 54 4.32 6.43 -8.93
N ASN A 55 5.03 5.57 -9.65
CA ASN A 55 4.46 4.77 -10.73
C ASN A 55 3.87 3.47 -10.17
N PRO A 56 2.73 3.00 -10.68
CA PRO A 56 2.18 1.72 -10.28
C PRO A 56 3.10 0.57 -10.69
N VAL A 57 3.19 -0.42 -9.81
CA VAL A 57 3.93 -1.65 -10.03
C VAL A 57 2.96 -2.70 -10.58
N ASP A 58 3.28 -3.23 -11.76
CA ASP A 58 2.52 -4.34 -12.38
C ASP A 58 2.98 -5.69 -11.79
N ASP A 59 2.70 -5.88 -10.51
CA ASP A 59 2.92 -7.15 -9.82
C ASP A 59 1.69 -7.47 -8.98
N ALA A 60 0.89 -8.43 -9.46
CA ALA A 60 -0.34 -8.86 -8.81
C ALA A 60 -0.13 -9.46 -7.41
N GLN A 61 1.10 -9.86 -7.07
CA GLN A 61 1.45 -10.37 -5.75
C GLN A 61 1.99 -9.28 -4.83
N PHE A 62 2.19 -8.05 -5.30
CA PHE A 62 2.75 -6.94 -4.54
C PHE A 62 1.70 -5.85 -4.34
N PHE A 63 1.31 -5.64 -3.09
CA PHE A 63 0.22 -4.72 -2.76
C PHE A 63 0.59 -3.83 -1.58
N PRO A 64 0.02 -2.62 -1.52
CA PRO A 64 0.25 -1.71 -0.41
C PRO A 64 -0.48 -2.25 0.83
N VAL A 65 0.13 -2.09 2.00
CA VAL A 65 -0.47 -2.51 3.27
C VAL A 65 -0.72 -1.30 4.14
N PHE A 66 -1.92 -1.27 4.72
CA PHE A 66 -2.39 -0.26 5.66
C PHE A 66 -2.66 -0.89 7.02
N VAL A 67 -2.48 -0.14 8.10
CA VAL A 67 -2.83 -0.55 9.47
C VAL A 67 -3.58 0.58 10.15
N LYS A 68 -4.56 0.28 11.00
CA LYS A 68 -5.25 1.32 11.77
C LYS A 68 -4.26 2.06 12.66
N ARG A 69 -4.32 3.39 12.63
CA ARG A 69 -3.49 4.29 13.43
C ARG A 69 -3.49 3.92 14.92
N ALA A 70 -4.66 3.58 15.45
CA ALA A 70 -4.82 3.19 16.85
C ALA A 70 -4.02 1.91 17.20
N GLU A 71 -3.93 0.93 16.30
CA GLU A 71 -3.14 -0.28 16.56
C GLU A 71 -1.65 -0.03 16.37
N TYR A 72 -1.28 0.74 15.34
CA TYR A 72 0.11 1.12 15.09
C TYR A 72 0.73 1.84 16.30
N GLN A 73 0.00 2.81 16.86
CA GLN A 73 0.44 3.58 18.04
C GLN A 73 0.56 2.75 19.33
N GLN A 74 -0.18 1.65 19.46
CA GLN A 74 -0.08 0.76 20.62
C GLN A 74 1.14 -0.17 20.57
N LYS A 75 1.75 -0.34 19.40
CA LYS A 75 2.88 -1.24 19.15
C LYS A 75 4.18 -0.51 18.79
N SER A 76 4.17 0.82 18.74
CA SER A 76 5.33 1.68 18.46
C SER A 76 6.08 2.09 19.73
#